data_AF-A0A8T3VLG4-F1
#
_entry.id   AF-A0A8T3VLG4-F1
#
_cell.length_a   1.000
_cell.length_b   1.000
_cell.length_c   1.000
_cell.angle_alpha   90.00
_cell.angle_beta   90.00
_cell.angle_gamma   90.00
#
_symmetry.space_group_name_H-M   'P 1'
#
loop_
_entity.id
_entity.type
_entity.pdbx_description
1 polymer ?
#
loop_
_entity_poly.entity_id
_entity_poly.type
_entity_poly.pdbx_seq_one_letter_code
_entity_poly.pdbx_strand_id
1 'polypeptide(L)'
;MKRVWKNILLPIFKHEEVKSIVEIGSEKGINTKNILKYCMENDGSLISIDPEPMFDASAFEKEYEGHFTIYKTLSLESLPLLEGYDCILVDGDHNWYTVYNELQCINSKFNQDNFPLVFLHDASWPYGRMDAYYNPDDIPSEYLNDYVKVISDEECEQLEVNSLKTPLYKAKEENTPKNGVLTAIEDFIDDCELDLQFHFLPIFYGIGILHRKDDELFNYIEEIIRDNDIIAYVDEFYIRRILDCEDIIDELKSEIQEKDAEIDNLKQKLNE
;
A
#
# COMPACT_ATOMS: atom_id res chain seq x y z
N MET A 1 4.52 -0.94 -1.05
CA MET A 1 5.77 -0.40 -1.67
C MET A 1 7.12 -1.09 -1.34
N LYS A 2 7.44 -1.41 -0.07
CA LYS A 2 8.80 -1.86 0.38
C LYS A 2 9.55 -2.92 -0.45
N ARG A 3 8.84 -3.85 -1.11
CA ARG A 3 9.43 -4.98 -1.86
C ARG A 3 10.22 -4.55 -3.09
N VAL A 4 9.80 -3.45 -3.71
CA VAL A 4 10.42 -2.93 -4.93
C VAL A 4 11.30 -1.71 -4.66
N TRP A 5 11.48 -1.32 -3.39
CA TRP A 5 12.26 -0.13 -3.01
C TRP A 5 13.65 -0.11 -3.65
N LYS A 6 14.43 -1.17 -3.45
CA LYS A 6 15.84 -1.22 -3.89
C LYS A 6 15.98 -1.26 -5.41
N ASN A 7 15.07 -1.94 -6.09
CA ASN A 7 15.23 -2.32 -7.50
C ASN A 7 14.47 -1.38 -8.45
N ILE A 8 13.41 -0.69 -7.97
CA ILE A 8 12.59 0.22 -8.77
C ILE A 8 12.65 1.64 -8.21
N LEU A 9 12.12 1.87 -7.00
CA LEU A 9 11.93 3.23 -6.48
C LEU A 9 13.26 3.96 -6.29
N LEU A 10 14.25 3.32 -5.66
CA LEU A 10 15.53 3.94 -5.34
C LEU A 10 16.33 4.36 -6.60
N PRO A 11 16.45 3.53 -7.66
CA PRO A 11 17.01 3.98 -8.93
C PRO A 11 16.29 5.18 -9.53
N ILE A 12 14.95 5.16 -9.58
CA ILE A 12 14.15 6.25 -10.13
C ILE A 12 14.32 7.53 -9.30
N PHE A 13 14.31 7.43 -7.98
CA PHE A 13 14.51 8.57 -7.08
C PHE A 13 15.89 9.22 -7.31
N LYS A 14 16.91 8.40 -7.55
CA LYS A 14 18.27 8.91 -7.83
C LYS A 14 18.37 9.55 -9.21
N HIS A 15 17.70 8.99 -10.21
CA HIS A 15 17.68 9.52 -11.58
C HIS A 15 16.97 10.89 -11.62
N GLU A 16 15.82 10.98 -10.98
CA GLU A 16 14.97 12.17 -10.96
C GLU A 16 15.34 13.16 -9.84
N GLU A 17 16.42 12.88 -9.10
CA GLU A 17 16.92 13.71 -7.99
C GLU A 17 15.82 14.16 -7.01
N VAL A 18 14.90 13.25 -6.69
CA VAL A 18 13.71 13.50 -5.87
C VAL A 18 14.09 14.04 -4.49
N LYS A 19 13.46 15.14 -4.05
CA LYS A 19 13.74 15.72 -2.72
C LYS A 19 12.52 15.79 -1.82
N SER A 20 11.39 16.25 -2.34
CA SER A 20 10.17 16.44 -1.58
C SER A 20 9.22 15.27 -1.85
N ILE A 21 9.02 14.42 -0.83
CA ILE A 21 8.31 13.14 -0.97
C ILE A 21 7.08 13.12 -0.09
N VAL A 22 5.97 12.61 -0.62
CA VAL A 22 4.76 12.28 0.14
C VAL A 22 4.56 10.76 0.17
N GLU A 23 4.24 10.19 1.33
CA GLU A 23 3.86 8.77 1.48
C GLU A 23 2.47 8.69 2.12
N ILE A 24 1.50 8.13 1.40
CA ILE A 24 0.18 7.78 1.93
C ILE A 24 0.20 6.30 2.31
N GLY A 25 -0.13 6.00 3.57
CA GLY A 25 -0.11 4.64 4.11
C GLY A 25 1.29 4.20 4.51
N SER A 26 1.64 4.42 5.77
CA SER A 26 2.97 4.12 6.32
C SER A 26 3.04 2.78 7.07
N GLU A 27 1.90 2.27 7.53
CA GLU A 27 1.74 0.98 8.21
C GLU A 27 2.80 0.83 9.32
N LYS A 28 3.72 -0.14 9.19
CA LYS A 28 4.78 -0.45 10.17
C LYS A 28 6.02 0.44 10.04
N GLY A 29 6.00 1.45 9.17
CA GLY A 29 7.11 2.37 8.93
C GLY A 29 8.32 1.78 8.21
N ILE A 30 8.19 0.57 7.64
CA ILE A 30 9.31 -0.14 6.98
C ILE A 30 9.74 0.62 5.73
N ASN A 31 8.79 1.03 4.89
CA ASN A 31 9.08 1.79 3.68
C ASN A 31 9.45 3.24 4.01
N THR A 32 8.72 3.86 4.94
CA THR A 32 9.01 5.18 5.53
C THR A 32 10.49 5.29 5.93
N LYS A 33 11.03 4.30 6.65
CA LYS A 33 12.44 4.28 7.05
C LYS A 33 13.42 4.22 5.86
N ASN A 34 13.06 3.52 4.79
CA ASN A 34 13.89 3.48 3.58
C ASN A 34 13.91 4.84 2.88
N ILE A 35 12.76 5.50 2.78
CA ILE A 35 12.65 6.85 2.22
C ILE A 35 13.42 7.86 3.06
N LEU A 36 13.26 7.84 4.38
CA LEU A 36 13.95 8.77 5.28
C LEU A 36 15.47 8.67 5.21
N LYS A 37 16.02 7.46 5.09
CA LYS A 37 17.46 7.27 4.83
C LYS A 37 17.89 7.92 3.51
N TYR A 38 17.10 7.76 2.46
CA TYR A 38 17.36 8.42 1.19
C TYR A 38 17.29 9.95 1.33
N CYS A 39 16.29 10.49 2.02
CA CYS A 39 16.15 11.93 2.28
C CYS A 39 17.37 12.50 3.02
N MET A 40 17.88 11.81 4.04
CA MET A 40 19.09 12.25 4.75
C MET A 40 20.34 12.28 3.86
N GLU A 41 20.47 11.31 2.95
CA GLU A 41 21.62 11.23 2.04
C GLU A 41 21.56 12.28 0.90
N ASN A 42 20.37 12.78 0.57
CA ASN A 42 20.12 13.63 -0.60
C ASN A 42 19.54 15.02 -0.26
N ASP A 43 19.54 15.41 1.02
CA ASP A 43 18.99 16.67 1.51
C ASP A 43 17.51 16.87 1.10
N GLY A 44 16.73 15.80 1.25
CA GLY A 44 15.29 15.75 0.96
C GLY A 44 14.43 15.69 2.22
N SER A 45 13.11 15.60 2.05
CA SER A 45 12.13 15.49 3.13
C SER A 45 11.01 14.52 2.77
N LEU A 46 10.38 13.97 3.81
CA LEU A 46 9.23 13.09 3.72
C LEU A 46 8.08 13.64 4.56
N ILE A 47 6.94 13.81 3.92
CA ILE A 47 5.64 13.94 4.58
C ILE A 47 4.92 12.61 4.49
N SER A 48 4.58 12.01 5.63
CA SER A 48 3.75 10.80 5.67
C SER A 48 2.32 11.15 6.09
N ILE A 49 1.33 10.54 5.45
CA ILE A 49 -0.08 10.63 5.81
C ILE A 49 -0.57 9.22 6.14
N ASP A 50 -0.97 9.01 7.38
CA ASP A 50 -1.49 7.73 7.85
C ASP A 50 -2.35 7.97 9.09
N PRO A 51 -3.66 7.65 9.08
CA PRO A 51 -4.54 7.88 10.23
C PRO A 51 -4.12 7.08 11.46
N GLU A 52 -3.56 5.89 11.28
CA GLU A 52 -3.24 4.96 12.37
C GLU A 52 -1.88 4.25 12.13
N PRO A 53 -0.76 4.98 12.16
CA PRO A 53 0.56 4.41 11.93
C PRO A 53 0.91 3.40 13.04
N MET A 54 1.49 2.27 12.66
CA MET A 54 1.82 1.15 13.56
C MET A 54 3.26 1.23 14.10
N PHE A 55 3.84 2.42 14.14
CA PHE A 55 5.16 2.70 14.69
C PHE A 55 5.16 3.95 15.57
N ASP A 56 6.22 4.13 16.35
CA ASP A 56 6.40 5.33 17.17
C ASP A 56 6.79 6.51 16.28
N ALA A 57 5.76 7.21 15.80
CA ALA A 57 5.87 8.40 14.97
C ALA A 57 6.76 9.47 15.62
N SER A 58 6.62 9.70 16.94
CA SER A 58 7.40 10.72 17.66
C SER A 58 8.87 10.33 17.78
N ALA A 59 9.18 9.04 17.90
CA ALA A 59 10.56 8.57 17.81
C ALA A 59 11.16 8.82 16.42
N PHE A 60 10.39 8.61 15.34
CA PHE A 60 10.83 8.88 13.97
C PHE A 60 11.03 10.39 13.74
N GLU A 61 10.09 11.24 14.16
CA GLU A 61 10.22 12.70 14.05
C GLU A 61 11.49 13.21 14.75
N LYS A 62 11.86 12.60 15.88
CA LYS A 62 13.09 12.92 16.59
C LYS A 62 14.35 12.36 15.93
N GLU A 63 14.31 11.12 15.43
CA GLU A 63 15.45 10.47 14.75
C GLU A 63 15.79 11.18 13.43
N TYR A 64 14.77 11.66 12.72
CA TYR A 64 14.85 12.28 11.40
C TYR A 64 14.44 13.77 11.44
N GLU A 65 14.82 14.47 12.51
CA GLU A 65 14.50 15.89 12.71
C GLU A 65 14.91 16.72 11.50
N GLY A 66 13.99 17.52 10.97
CA GLY A 66 14.18 18.34 9.77
C GLY A 66 13.90 17.62 8.44
N HIS A 67 13.76 16.28 8.45
CA HIS A 67 13.48 15.49 7.25
C HIS A 67 12.13 14.78 7.28
N PHE A 68 11.46 14.68 8.44
CA PHE A 68 10.20 13.94 8.59
C PHE A 68 9.07 14.78 9.17
N THR A 69 7.87 14.60 8.64
CA THR A 69 6.61 15.09 9.20
C THR A 69 5.53 14.05 8.96
N ILE A 70 4.62 13.87 9.92
CA ILE A 70 3.52 12.91 9.80
C ILE A 70 2.17 13.53 10.12
N TYR A 71 1.18 13.26 9.28
CA TYR A 71 -0.22 13.66 9.47
C TYR A 71 -1.06 12.42 9.81
N LYS A 72 -1.65 12.41 11.00
CA LYS A 72 -2.50 11.32 11.50
C LYS A 72 -3.96 11.52 11.13
N THR A 73 -4.23 11.46 9.84
CA THR A 73 -5.49 11.86 9.21
C THR A 73 -5.72 11.06 7.94
N LEU A 74 -6.93 11.11 7.40
CA LEU A 74 -7.22 10.51 6.10
C LEU A 74 -6.49 11.30 4.99
N SER A 75 -6.09 10.58 3.94
CA SER A 75 -5.40 11.16 2.79
C SER A 75 -6.24 12.23 2.10
N LEU A 76 -7.53 11.97 1.87
CA LEU A 76 -8.46 12.93 1.25
C LEU A 76 -8.68 14.22 2.07
N GLU A 77 -8.35 14.23 3.37
CA GLU A 77 -8.40 15.43 4.20
C GLU A 77 -7.11 16.25 4.13
N SER A 78 -5.98 15.57 3.99
CA SER A 78 -4.63 16.16 4.20
C SER A 78 -3.93 16.48 2.90
N LEU A 79 -4.09 15.61 1.90
CA LEU A 79 -3.52 15.77 0.57
C LEU A 79 -3.93 17.12 -0.07
N PRO A 80 -5.16 17.64 0.10
CA PRO A 80 -5.55 18.99 -0.34
C PRO A 80 -4.77 20.14 0.29
N LEU A 81 -3.99 19.91 1.35
CA LEU A 81 -3.17 20.94 2.02
C LEU A 81 -1.70 20.92 1.59
N LEU A 82 -1.23 19.88 0.90
CA LEU A 82 0.18 19.71 0.51
C LEU A 82 0.47 20.26 -0.89
N GLU A 83 1.61 20.90 -1.10
CA GLU A 83 2.03 21.45 -2.40
C GLU A 83 3.52 21.22 -2.63
N GLY A 84 3.95 21.27 -3.90
CA GLY A 84 5.37 21.34 -4.25
C GLY A 84 6.19 20.10 -3.89
N TYR A 85 5.61 18.91 -4.00
CA TYR A 85 6.34 17.65 -3.88
C TYR A 85 6.71 17.09 -5.26
N ASP A 86 7.88 16.43 -5.31
CA ASP A 86 8.43 15.85 -6.53
C ASP A 86 7.90 14.43 -6.75
N CYS A 87 7.55 13.75 -5.66
CA CYS A 87 7.14 12.35 -5.67
C CYS A 87 6.06 12.07 -4.62
N ILE A 88 5.11 11.21 -4.95
CA ILE A 88 4.13 10.68 -4.01
C ILE A 88 3.96 9.17 -4.17
N LEU A 89 3.91 8.45 -3.04
CA LEU A 89 3.61 7.03 -2.96
C LEU A 89 2.20 6.86 -2.38
N VAL A 90 1.32 6.21 -3.14
CA VAL A 90 -0.05 5.89 -2.76
C VAL A 90 -0.11 4.41 -2.37
N ASP A 91 -0.17 4.12 -1.07
CA ASP A 91 -0.14 2.77 -0.46
C ASP A 91 -1.09 2.71 0.76
N GLY A 92 -2.23 3.41 0.67
CA GLY A 92 -3.22 3.54 1.74
C GLY A 92 -4.40 2.58 1.56
N ASP A 93 -5.54 3.11 1.15
CA ASP A 93 -6.74 2.33 0.88
C ASP A 93 -6.66 1.58 -0.45
N HIS A 94 -7.32 0.42 -0.51
CA HIS A 94 -7.31 -0.45 -1.68
C HIS A 94 -8.67 -0.44 -2.40
N ASN A 95 -9.26 0.74 -2.55
CA ASN A 95 -10.55 0.90 -3.22
C ASN A 95 -10.50 2.01 -4.28
N TRP A 96 -11.40 1.89 -5.26
CA TRP A 96 -11.48 2.80 -6.39
C TRP A 96 -11.72 4.24 -5.95
N TYR A 97 -12.68 4.45 -5.04
CA TYR A 97 -13.11 5.80 -4.64
C TYR A 97 -11.97 6.60 -4.01
N THR A 98 -11.25 6.03 -3.06
CA THR A 98 -10.15 6.72 -2.39
C THR A 98 -9.03 7.04 -3.39
N VAL A 99 -8.52 6.04 -4.12
CA VAL A 99 -7.38 6.22 -5.03
C VAL A 99 -7.71 7.19 -6.17
N TYR A 100 -8.91 7.07 -6.77
CA TYR A 100 -9.33 7.97 -7.84
C TYR A 100 -9.37 9.43 -7.35
N ASN A 101 -9.91 9.68 -6.15
CA ASN A 101 -9.98 11.04 -5.60
C ASN A 101 -8.63 11.57 -5.10
N GLU A 102 -7.72 10.71 -4.65
CA GLU A 102 -6.33 11.09 -4.37
C GLU A 102 -5.63 11.56 -5.65
N LEU A 103 -5.77 10.82 -6.75
CA LEU A 103 -5.24 11.19 -8.06
C LEU A 103 -5.86 12.49 -8.59
N GLN A 104 -7.17 12.68 -8.45
CA GLN A 104 -7.83 13.95 -8.78
C GLN A 104 -7.31 15.11 -7.94
N CYS A 105 -7.05 14.89 -6.64
CA CYS A 105 -6.45 15.91 -5.78
C CYS A 105 -5.04 16.28 -6.23
N ILE A 106 -4.20 15.30 -6.59
CA ILE A 106 -2.87 15.54 -7.18
C ILE A 106 -3.04 16.36 -8.47
N ASN A 107 -3.83 15.89 -9.42
CA ASN A 107 -4.06 16.56 -10.71
C ASN A 107 -4.50 18.01 -10.57
N SER A 108 -5.33 18.34 -9.59
CA SER A 108 -5.82 19.70 -9.35
C SER A 108 -4.73 20.71 -8.93
N LYS A 109 -3.56 20.21 -8.51
CA LYS A 109 -2.47 21.02 -7.93
C LYS A 109 -1.26 21.17 -8.83
N PHE A 110 -1.14 20.29 -9.81
CA PHE A 110 -0.02 20.29 -10.74
C PHE A 110 -0.50 20.57 -12.16
N ASN A 111 0.45 20.86 -13.02
CA ASN A 111 0.24 21.03 -14.45
C ASN A 111 1.24 20.15 -15.20
N GLN A 112 1.22 20.24 -16.53
CA GLN A 112 2.06 19.41 -17.40
C GLN A 112 3.56 19.50 -17.07
N ASP A 113 4.04 20.67 -16.64
CA ASP A 113 5.47 20.94 -16.44
C ASP A 113 5.99 20.46 -15.08
N ASN A 114 5.11 20.29 -14.10
CA ASN A 114 5.50 19.98 -12.72
C ASN A 114 4.74 18.83 -12.08
N PHE A 115 4.02 18.01 -12.87
CA PHE A 115 3.36 16.81 -12.35
C PHE A 115 4.38 15.87 -11.67
N PRO A 116 4.10 15.40 -10.44
CA PRO A 116 5.04 14.60 -9.66
C PRO A 116 5.14 13.18 -10.20
N LEU A 117 6.20 12.47 -9.78
CA LEU A 117 6.25 11.01 -9.90
C LEU A 117 5.24 10.41 -8.94
N VAL A 118 4.31 9.59 -9.44
CA VAL A 118 3.29 8.94 -8.63
C VAL A 118 3.52 7.43 -8.67
N PHE A 119 3.78 6.84 -7.52
CA PHE A 119 3.86 5.38 -7.36
C PHE A 119 2.57 4.90 -6.70
N LEU A 120 1.89 3.91 -7.30
CA LEU A 120 0.67 3.33 -6.76
C LEU A 120 0.88 1.88 -6.41
N HIS A 121 0.58 1.51 -5.16
CA HIS A 121 0.56 0.12 -4.72
C HIS A 121 -0.77 -0.53 -5.06
N ASP A 122 -0.88 -1.84 -4.91
CA ASP A 122 -2.15 -2.58 -5.04
C ASP A 122 -2.87 -2.51 -6.41
N ALA A 123 -2.16 -2.07 -7.45
CA ALA A 123 -2.62 -2.03 -8.84
C ALA A 123 -2.78 -3.41 -9.52
N SER A 124 -2.52 -4.52 -8.84
CA SER A 124 -2.72 -5.89 -9.35
C SER A 124 -3.50 -6.72 -8.34
N TRP A 125 -3.66 -8.02 -8.62
CA TRP A 125 -4.41 -8.92 -7.75
C TRP A 125 -3.91 -8.87 -6.29
N PRO A 126 -4.81 -8.85 -5.30
CA PRO A 126 -6.28 -8.95 -5.42
C PRO A 126 -7.00 -7.62 -5.64
N TYR A 127 -6.35 -6.48 -5.45
CA TYR A 127 -7.05 -5.20 -5.31
C TYR A 127 -7.15 -4.38 -6.59
N GLY A 128 -6.41 -4.75 -7.64
CA GLY A 128 -6.42 -4.01 -8.91
C GLY A 128 -7.83 -3.92 -9.53
N ARG A 129 -8.66 -4.96 -9.37
CA ARG A 129 -10.01 -5.07 -9.95
C ARG A 129 -11.11 -5.34 -8.92
N MET A 130 -10.80 -5.22 -7.63
CA MET A 130 -11.72 -5.50 -6.54
C MET A 130 -11.39 -4.64 -5.34
N ASP A 131 -12.34 -3.84 -4.90
CA ASP A 131 -12.21 -2.97 -3.75
C ASP A 131 -12.05 -3.79 -2.48
N ALA A 132 -11.26 -3.23 -1.57
CA ALA A 132 -11.22 -3.65 -0.19
C ALA A 132 -11.30 -2.43 0.73
N TYR A 133 -12.01 -2.60 1.85
CA TYR A 133 -12.34 -1.52 2.77
C TYR A 133 -11.86 -1.85 4.18
N TYR A 134 -11.17 -0.91 4.81
CA TYR A 134 -10.95 -0.92 6.26
C TYR A 134 -12.25 -0.54 6.98
N ASN A 135 -12.89 0.53 6.54
CA ASN A 135 -14.18 1.00 7.01
C ASN A 135 -15.07 1.42 5.82
N PRO A 136 -16.11 0.65 5.48
CA PRO A 136 -17.03 0.98 4.39
C PRO A 136 -17.75 2.32 4.57
N ASP A 137 -17.93 2.79 5.81
CA ASP A 137 -18.62 4.04 6.11
C ASP A 137 -17.86 5.29 5.62
N ASP A 138 -16.57 5.15 5.32
CA ASP A 138 -15.75 6.23 4.75
C ASP A 138 -16.03 6.46 3.25
N ILE A 139 -16.73 5.51 2.61
CA ILE A 139 -17.04 5.55 1.18
C ILE A 139 -18.48 6.05 0.96
N PRO A 140 -18.71 7.08 0.13
CA PRO A 140 -20.07 7.50 -0.20
C PRO A 140 -20.86 6.33 -0.82
N SER A 141 -22.13 6.22 -0.43
CA SER A 141 -22.98 5.08 -0.81
C SER A 141 -23.17 4.89 -2.32
N GLU A 142 -22.93 5.92 -3.13
CA GLU A 142 -22.97 5.85 -4.59
C GLU A 142 -21.73 5.19 -5.23
N TYR A 143 -20.61 5.12 -4.49
CA TYR A 143 -19.37 4.47 -4.91
C TYR A 143 -19.04 3.21 -4.10
N LEU A 144 -19.79 2.95 -3.03
CA LEU A 144 -19.59 1.77 -2.20
C LEU A 144 -20.15 0.53 -2.90
N ASN A 145 -19.25 -0.38 -3.33
CA ASN A 145 -19.64 -1.65 -3.90
C ASN A 145 -20.26 -2.56 -2.82
N ASP A 146 -21.16 -3.44 -3.27
CA ASP A 146 -21.69 -4.53 -2.44
C ASP A 146 -20.53 -5.37 -1.88
N TYR A 147 -20.44 -5.51 -0.55
CA TYR A 147 -19.27 -6.10 0.11
C TYR A 147 -19.62 -7.27 1.04
N VAL A 148 -18.59 -8.04 1.39
CA VAL A 148 -18.60 -9.10 2.39
C VAL A 148 -17.53 -8.83 3.43
N LYS A 149 -17.80 -9.26 4.67
CA LYS A 149 -16.80 -9.25 5.73
C LYS A 149 -15.89 -10.48 5.58
N VAL A 150 -14.58 -10.27 5.59
CA VAL A 150 -13.57 -11.31 5.33
C VAL A 150 -13.23 -12.11 6.59
N ILE A 151 -13.37 -11.49 7.77
CA ILE A 151 -13.13 -12.09 9.10
C ILE A 151 -14.41 -11.94 9.93
N SER A 152 -14.84 -12.96 10.66
CA SER A 152 -16.04 -12.86 11.50
C SER A 152 -15.84 -11.95 12.73
N ASP A 153 -16.94 -11.47 13.33
CA ASP A 153 -16.89 -10.62 14.54
C ASP A 153 -16.19 -11.33 15.72
N GLU A 154 -16.48 -12.63 15.93
CA GLU A 154 -15.87 -13.45 16.99
C GLU A 154 -14.36 -13.65 16.77
N GLU A 155 -13.92 -13.83 15.52
CA GLU A 155 -12.50 -13.95 15.19
C GLU A 155 -11.76 -12.62 15.38
N CYS A 156 -12.40 -11.48 15.06
CA CYS A 156 -11.85 -10.15 15.32
C CYS A 156 -11.66 -9.84 16.82
N GLU A 157 -12.52 -10.38 17.70
CA GLU A 157 -12.42 -10.17 19.15
C GLU A 157 -11.38 -11.08 19.83
N GLN A 158 -11.23 -12.31 19.35
CA GLN A 158 -10.30 -13.31 19.94
C GLN A 158 -8.86 -13.11 19.49
N LEU A 159 -8.70 -12.62 18.28
CA LEU A 159 -7.44 -12.13 17.79
C LEU A 159 -7.23 -10.74 18.44
N GLU A 160 -6.27 -10.55 19.34
CA GLU A 160 -5.70 -9.22 19.63
C GLU A 160 -4.97 -8.68 18.38
N VAL A 161 -5.57 -8.76 17.18
CA VAL A 161 -4.99 -8.43 15.89
C VAL A 161 -5.09 -6.92 15.69
N ASN A 162 -4.33 -6.23 16.53
CA ASN A 162 -3.79 -4.92 16.23
C ASN A 162 -2.60 -5.02 15.24
N SER A 163 -2.30 -6.20 14.68
CA SER A 163 -1.04 -6.46 13.95
C SER A 163 -1.18 -6.86 12.48
N LEU A 164 -2.41 -7.13 12.01
CA LEU A 164 -2.75 -7.45 10.63
C LEU A 164 -4.08 -6.78 10.29
N LYS A 165 -4.08 -5.46 10.05
CA LYS A 165 -5.18 -4.81 9.34
C LYS A 165 -5.13 -5.25 7.88
N THR A 166 -5.58 -6.48 7.64
CA THR A 166 -6.11 -6.85 6.34
C THR A 166 -7.43 -6.08 6.21
N PRO A 167 -7.80 -5.57 5.03
CA PRO A 167 -9.13 -5.01 4.83
C PRO A 167 -10.20 -5.95 5.39
N LEU A 168 -11.02 -5.43 6.29
CA LEU A 168 -12.05 -6.20 6.98
C LEU A 168 -13.17 -6.59 6.02
N TYR A 169 -13.34 -5.80 4.96
CA TYR A 169 -14.37 -5.97 3.96
C TYR A 169 -13.77 -5.98 2.56
N LYS A 170 -14.39 -6.74 1.65
CA LYS A 170 -14.05 -6.79 0.23
C LYS A 170 -15.32 -6.74 -0.61
N ALA A 171 -15.26 -6.12 -1.77
CA ALA A 171 -16.33 -6.20 -2.74
C ALA A 171 -16.65 -7.67 -3.08
N LYS A 172 -17.93 -7.98 -3.28
CA LYS A 172 -18.40 -9.34 -3.60
C LYS A 172 -17.97 -9.82 -4.98
N GLU A 173 -17.86 -8.88 -5.91
CA GLU A 173 -17.56 -9.11 -7.31
C GLU A 173 -16.29 -8.36 -7.69
N GLU A 174 -15.46 -8.98 -8.53
CA GLU A 174 -14.32 -8.37 -9.18
C GLU A 174 -14.70 -7.91 -10.60
N ASN A 175 -13.96 -6.96 -11.16
CA ASN A 175 -14.11 -6.46 -12.53
C ASN A 175 -15.47 -5.77 -12.80
N THR A 176 -16.04 -5.10 -11.81
CA THR A 176 -17.20 -4.22 -12.00
C THR A 176 -16.75 -2.77 -12.24
N PRO A 177 -17.60 -1.87 -12.75
CA PRO A 177 -17.26 -0.45 -12.88
C PRO A 177 -16.90 0.15 -11.53
N LYS A 178 -15.91 1.06 -11.50
CA LYS A 178 -15.50 1.77 -10.27
C LYS A 178 -15.15 0.83 -9.12
N ASN A 179 -14.32 -0.16 -9.42
CA ASN A 179 -13.97 -1.24 -8.51
C ASN A 179 -12.51 -1.67 -8.71
N GLY A 180 -11.69 -1.46 -7.68
CA GLY A 180 -10.28 -1.76 -7.63
C GLY A 180 -9.36 -0.59 -8.00
N VAL A 181 -8.11 -0.70 -7.55
CA VAL A 181 -7.07 0.33 -7.68
C VAL A 181 -6.63 0.54 -9.13
N LEU A 182 -6.45 -0.53 -9.91
CA LEU A 182 -6.07 -0.41 -11.32
C LEU A 182 -7.18 0.27 -12.13
N THR A 183 -8.43 -0.08 -11.82
CA THR A 183 -9.60 0.59 -12.40
C THR A 183 -9.59 2.09 -12.08
N ALA A 184 -9.24 2.50 -10.86
CA ALA A 184 -9.13 3.92 -10.51
C ALA A 184 -8.02 4.65 -11.26
N ILE A 185 -6.87 3.99 -11.47
CA ILE A 185 -5.76 4.54 -12.24
C ILE A 185 -6.17 4.74 -13.70
N GLU A 186 -6.78 3.72 -14.32
CA GLU A 186 -7.23 3.77 -15.71
C GLU A 186 -8.31 4.83 -15.92
N ASP A 187 -9.35 4.84 -15.07
CA ASP A 187 -10.41 5.85 -15.11
C ASP A 187 -9.83 7.26 -14.92
N PHE A 188 -8.85 7.44 -14.03
CA PHE A 188 -8.17 8.72 -13.84
C PHE A 188 -7.41 9.16 -15.10
N ILE A 189 -6.64 8.27 -15.72
CA ILE A 189 -5.88 8.59 -16.94
C ILE A 189 -6.82 8.99 -18.08
N ASP A 190 -7.94 8.28 -18.23
CA ASP A 190 -8.95 8.57 -19.26
C ASP A 190 -9.64 9.93 -19.04
N ASP A 191 -9.84 10.33 -17.78
CA ASP A 191 -10.46 11.61 -17.41
C ASP A 191 -9.44 12.77 -17.29
N CYS A 192 -8.13 12.51 -17.33
CA CYS A 192 -7.09 13.52 -17.14
C CYS A 192 -6.78 14.28 -18.43
N GLU A 193 -6.65 15.61 -18.33
CA GLU A 193 -6.26 16.45 -19.48
C GLU A 193 -4.73 16.51 -19.70
N LEU A 194 -3.93 16.07 -18.73
CA LEU A 194 -2.47 16.06 -18.82
C LEU A 194 -2.00 14.88 -19.70
N ASP A 195 -0.94 15.10 -20.47
CA ASP A 195 -0.27 14.02 -21.22
C ASP A 195 0.62 13.26 -20.22
N LEU A 196 0.08 12.16 -19.69
CA LEU A 196 0.73 11.30 -18.70
C LEU A 196 1.16 9.97 -19.33
N GLN A 197 2.23 9.40 -18.80
CA GLN A 197 2.71 8.07 -19.13
C GLN A 197 2.58 7.16 -17.91
N PHE A 198 2.14 5.93 -18.17
CA PHE A 198 1.86 4.93 -17.15
C PHE A 198 2.68 3.66 -17.40
N HIS A 199 3.38 3.21 -16.37
CA HIS A 199 4.04 1.92 -16.31
C HIS A 199 3.30 1.01 -15.34
N PHE A 200 3.11 -0.25 -15.74
CA PHE A 200 2.46 -1.24 -14.91
C PHE A 200 3.38 -2.44 -14.67
N LEU A 201 3.60 -2.74 -13.39
CA LEU A 201 4.35 -3.90 -12.93
C LEU A 201 3.37 -4.98 -12.45
N PRO A 202 3.10 -6.03 -13.24
CA PRO A 202 2.08 -7.04 -12.95
C PRO A 202 2.55 -8.11 -11.93
N ILE A 203 3.24 -7.68 -10.88
CA ILE A 203 3.62 -8.54 -9.76
C ILE A 203 2.45 -8.69 -8.77
N PHE A 204 2.58 -9.56 -7.76
CA PHE A 204 1.57 -9.67 -6.70
C PHE A 204 1.38 -8.34 -5.94
N TYR A 205 0.12 -7.95 -5.73
CA TYR A 205 -0.34 -6.58 -5.43
C TYR A 205 0.00 -5.52 -6.49
N GLY A 206 1.04 -5.70 -7.30
CA GLY A 206 1.36 -4.82 -8.42
C GLY A 206 1.94 -3.46 -8.00
N ILE A 207 2.46 -2.76 -9.00
CA ILE A 207 2.93 -1.37 -8.87
C ILE A 207 2.51 -0.62 -10.13
N GLY A 208 1.85 0.52 -9.96
CA GLY A 208 1.69 1.53 -10.99
C GLY A 208 2.73 2.64 -10.83
N ILE A 209 3.27 3.15 -11.93
CA ILE A 209 4.10 4.36 -11.94
C ILE A 209 3.50 5.31 -12.96
N LEU A 210 3.12 6.49 -12.52
CA LEU A 210 2.50 7.51 -13.34
C LEU A 210 3.34 8.78 -13.28
N HIS A 211 3.63 9.37 -14.43
CA HIS A 211 4.39 10.61 -14.53
C HIS A 211 3.97 11.41 -15.77
N ARG A 212 4.36 12.69 -15.83
CA ARG A 212 4.21 13.49 -17.06
C ARG A 212 4.92 12.81 -18.23
N LYS A 213 4.46 13.03 -19.44
CA LYS A 213 5.15 12.55 -20.62
C LYS A 213 6.60 13.03 -20.69
N ASP A 214 7.50 12.06 -20.70
CA ASP A 214 8.94 12.21 -20.78
C ASP A 214 9.50 10.91 -21.34
N ASP A 215 9.82 10.89 -22.64
CA ASP A 215 10.27 9.68 -23.31
C ASP A 215 11.62 9.17 -22.79
N GLU A 216 12.47 10.04 -22.22
CA GLU A 216 13.74 9.63 -21.62
C GLU A 216 13.49 8.86 -20.32
N LEU A 217 12.68 9.45 -19.43
CA LEU A 217 12.28 8.80 -18.18
C LEU A 217 11.49 7.51 -18.43
N PHE A 218 10.58 7.51 -19.41
CA PHE A 218 9.80 6.32 -19.78
C PHE A 218 10.71 5.15 -20.15
N ASN A 219 11.68 5.39 -21.04
CA ASN A 219 12.62 4.35 -21.46
C ASN A 219 13.51 3.88 -20.31
N TYR A 220 13.94 4.80 -19.43
CA TYR A 220 14.72 4.48 -18.25
C TYR A 220 13.96 3.56 -17.29
N ILE A 221 12.69 3.87 -17.01
CA ILE A 221 11.83 3.04 -16.15
C ILE A 221 11.61 1.66 -16.77
N GLU A 222 11.30 1.58 -18.07
CA GLU A 222 11.14 0.31 -18.78
C GLU A 222 12.40 -0.55 -18.76
N GLU A 223 13.58 0.06 -18.90
CA GLU A 223 14.86 -0.64 -18.79
C GLU A 223 15.08 -1.20 -17.39
N ILE A 224 14.84 -0.41 -16.33
CA ILE A 224 14.91 -0.90 -14.94
C ILE A 224 13.95 -2.09 -14.74
N ILE A 225 12.71 -1.95 -15.20
CA ILE A 225 11.68 -2.99 -15.05
C ILE A 225 12.12 -4.29 -15.73
N ARG A 226 12.67 -4.19 -16.94
CA ARG A 226 13.12 -5.34 -17.73
C ARG A 226 14.36 -6.01 -17.16
N ASP A 227 15.33 -5.22 -16.71
CA ASP A 227 16.66 -5.71 -16.33
C ASP A 227 16.68 -6.32 -14.92
N ASN A 228 15.70 -5.95 -14.10
CA ASN A 228 15.50 -6.61 -12.82
C ASN A 228 14.51 -7.77 -13.01
N ASP A 229 14.93 -9.00 -12.69
CA ASP A 229 14.03 -10.17 -12.61
C ASP A 229 13.15 -10.09 -11.34
N ILE A 230 12.37 -9.01 -11.27
CA ILE A 230 11.55 -8.64 -10.11
C ILE A 230 10.44 -9.66 -9.95
N ILE A 231 9.94 -10.21 -11.06
CA ILE A 231 8.95 -11.27 -11.03
C ILE A 231 9.53 -12.46 -10.28
N ALA A 232 10.70 -12.98 -10.65
CA ALA A 232 11.30 -14.10 -9.92
C ALA A 232 11.62 -13.75 -8.45
N TYR A 233 12.13 -12.55 -8.18
CA TYR A 233 12.43 -12.12 -6.81
C TYR A 233 11.17 -12.05 -5.93
N VAL A 234 10.09 -11.48 -6.47
CA VAL A 234 8.82 -11.32 -5.75
C VAL A 234 8.12 -12.67 -5.61
N ASP A 235 8.13 -13.51 -6.64
CA ASP A 235 7.59 -14.87 -6.59
C ASP A 235 8.33 -15.71 -5.55
N GLU A 236 9.67 -15.69 -5.53
CA GLU A 236 10.46 -16.37 -4.51
C GLU A 236 10.11 -15.86 -3.11
N PHE A 237 9.98 -14.54 -2.94
CA PHE A 237 9.57 -13.94 -1.66
C PHE A 237 8.21 -14.45 -1.18
N TYR A 238 7.20 -14.52 -2.06
CA TYR A 238 5.86 -15.00 -1.70
C TYR A 238 5.82 -16.50 -1.48
N ILE A 239 6.48 -17.28 -2.34
CA ILE A 239 6.56 -18.74 -2.17
C ILE A 239 7.19 -19.06 -0.82
N ARG A 240 8.31 -18.41 -0.47
CA ARG A 240 8.94 -18.59 0.85
C ARG A 240 7.97 -18.24 1.98
N ARG A 241 7.26 -17.12 1.90
CA ARG A 241 6.27 -16.76 2.93
C ARG A 241 5.12 -17.74 3.03
N ILE A 242 4.63 -18.28 1.91
CA ILE A 242 3.56 -19.28 1.92
C ILE A 242 4.05 -20.54 2.62
N LEU A 243 5.25 -21.01 2.27
CA LEU A 243 5.87 -22.18 2.92
C LEU A 243 6.11 -21.95 4.42
N ASP A 244 6.67 -20.80 4.80
CA ASP A 244 6.87 -20.43 6.21
C ASP A 244 5.53 -20.40 6.97
N CYS A 245 4.45 -19.92 6.33
CA CYS A 245 3.11 -19.93 6.92
C CYS A 245 2.55 -21.35 7.06
N GLU A 246 2.76 -22.24 6.08
CA GLU A 246 2.33 -23.64 6.15
C GLU A 246 3.01 -24.36 7.33
N ASP A 247 4.32 -24.16 7.51
CA ASP A 247 5.07 -24.72 8.63
C ASP A 247 4.53 -24.23 9.98
N ILE A 248 4.30 -22.91 10.13
CA ILE A 248 3.71 -22.33 11.34
C ILE A 248 2.31 -22.88 11.60
N ILE A 249 1.49 -23.03 10.56
CA ILE A 249 0.13 -23.57 10.68
C ILE A 249 0.17 -25.02 11.18
N ASP A 250 1.09 -25.83 10.68
CA ASP A 250 1.20 -27.22 11.11
C ASP A 250 1.75 -27.37 12.53
N GLU A 251 2.68 -26.50 12.95
CA GLU A 251 3.10 -26.39 14.35
C GLU A 251 1.92 -26.04 15.27
N LEU A 252 1.16 -24.98 14.94
CA LEU A 252 0.00 -24.55 15.73
C LEU A 252 -1.09 -25.63 15.80
N LYS A 253 -1.35 -26.37 14.71
CA LYS A 253 -2.29 -27.51 14.74
C LYS A 253 -1.82 -28.60 15.70
N SER A 254 -0.52 -28.89 15.75
CA SER A 254 0.03 -29.88 16.67
C SER A 254 -0.15 -29.44 18.12
N GLU A 255 0.14 -28.18 18.45
CA GLU A 255 -0.07 -27.63 19.79
C GLU A 255 -1.54 -27.67 20.22
N ILE A 256 -2.47 -27.33 19.31
CA ILE A 256 -3.91 -27.40 19.57
C ILE A 256 -4.32 -28.85 19.89
N GLN A 257 -3.86 -29.84 19.11
CA GLN A 257 -4.16 -31.25 19.38
C GLN A 257 -3.65 -31.72 20.74
N GLU A 258 -2.46 -31.30 21.15
CA GLU A 258 -1.93 -31.61 22.48
C GLU A 258 -2.78 -30.98 23.59
N LYS A 259 -3.20 -29.72 23.42
CA LYS A 259 -4.04 -29.01 24.39
C LYS A 259 -5.43 -29.62 24.50
N ASP A 260 -6.04 -30.01 23.39
CA ASP A 260 -7.34 -30.70 23.40
C ASP A 260 -7.26 -32.03 24.16
N ALA A 261 -6.19 -32.81 23.95
CA ALA A 261 -5.97 -34.05 24.69
C ALA A 261 -5.77 -33.82 26.20
N GLU A 262 -5.08 -32.75 26.59
CA GLU A 262 -4.96 -32.33 28.00
C GLU A 262 -6.32 -31.96 28.60
N ILE A 263 -7.12 -31.18 27.88
CA ILE A 263 -8.46 -30.75 28.29
C ILE A 263 -9.37 -31.97 28.49
N ASP A 264 -9.36 -32.93 27.57
CA ASP A 264 -10.19 -34.13 27.68
C ASP A 264 -9.78 -35.01 28.87
N ASN A 265 -8.48 -35.13 29.14
CA ASN A 265 -7.98 -35.82 30.32
C ASN A 265 -8.41 -35.12 31.63
N LEU A 266 -8.36 -33.79 31.67
CA LEU A 266 -8.85 -33.01 32.82
C LEU A 266 -10.36 -33.15 33.01
N LYS A 267 -11.15 -33.15 31.92
CA LYS A 267 -12.61 -33.38 31.97
C LYS A 267 -12.93 -34.78 32.49
N GLN A 268 -12.17 -35.81 32.11
CA GLN A 268 -12.35 -37.17 32.64
C GLN A 268 -12.10 -37.21 34.14
N LYS A 269 -10.99 -36.61 34.61
CA LYS A 269 -10.65 -36.54 36.05
C LYS A 269 -11.64 -35.74 36.89
N LEU A 270 -12.34 -34.78 36.31
CA LEU A 270 -13.36 -33.99 37.02
C LEU A 270 -14.68 -34.75 37.19
N ASN A 271 -14.93 -35.76 36.35
CA ASN A 271 -16.13 -36.59 36.37
C ASN A 271 -15.95 -37.90 37.17
N GLU A 272 -14.76 -38.14 37.73
CA GLU A 272 -14.44 -39.23 38.68
C GLU A 272 -14.52 -38.75 40.13
#